data_AF-A0A6C0II87-F1
#
_entry.id   AF-A0A6C0II87-F1
#
_cell.length_a   1.000
_cell.length_b   1.000
_cell.length_c   1.000
_cell.angle_alpha   90.00
_cell.angle_beta   90.00
_cell.angle_gamma   90.00
#
_symmetry.space_group_name_H-M   'P 1'
#
loop_
_entity.id
_entity.type
_entity.pdbx_description
1 polymer ?
#
loop_
_entity_poly.entity_id
_entity_poly.type
_entity_poly.pdbx_seq_one_letter_code
_entity_poly.pdbx_strand_id
1 'polypeptide(L)'
;MSYFKMCPICKYALTALIEDNKLQRTCRECGYKEEDAGGLIHETFINEKVSKSHEILINEFTRQEPTLPYKRDLKCPNSKCDSNMKGLEKKVYYLKTDYNDMKFAYLCANCDQTWTSRPR
;
A
#
# COMPACT_ATOMS: atom_id res chain seq x y z
N MET A 1 11.56 4.38 7.65
CA MET A 1 11.23 2.94 7.55
C MET A 1 12.40 2.14 8.10
N SER A 2 12.21 1.54 9.27
CA SER A 2 13.11 0.50 9.77
C SER A 2 13.12 -0.67 8.77
N TYR A 3 14.30 -1.23 8.50
CA TYR A 3 14.45 -2.42 7.66
C TYR A 3 15.09 -3.55 8.47
N PHE A 4 14.55 -4.76 8.32
CA PHE A 4 15.11 -5.96 8.95
C PHE A 4 16.31 -6.44 8.15
N LYS A 5 17.43 -6.67 8.82
CA LYS A 5 18.60 -7.31 8.21
C LYS A 5 18.48 -8.83 8.29
N MET A 6 18.82 -9.50 7.19
CA MET A 6 18.82 -10.96 7.11
C MET A 6 20.25 -11.50 7.12
N CYS A 7 20.45 -12.67 7.73
CA CYS A 7 21.73 -13.35 7.72
C CYS A 7 22.12 -13.74 6.28
N PRO A 8 23.36 -13.45 5.83
CA PRO A 8 23.79 -13.81 4.50
C PRO A 8 23.87 -15.33 4.28
N ILE A 9 24.12 -16.10 5.35
CA ILE A 9 24.36 -17.55 5.32
C ILE A 9 23.04 -18.34 5.32
N CYS A 10 22.23 -18.18 6.36
CA CYS A 10 21.04 -19.00 6.58
C CYS A 10 19.71 -18.27 6.35
N LYS A 11 19.75 -16.99 5.96
CA LYS A 11 18.57 -16.15 5.67
C LYS A 11 17.59 -15.98 6.83
N TYR A 12 17.99 -16.27 8.07
CA TYR A 12 17.23 -15.90 9.27
C TYR A 12 17.39 -14.41 9.60
N ALA A 13 16.39 -13.81 10.25
CA ALA A 13 16.45 -12.43 10.69
C ALA A 13 17.55 -12.22 11.76
N LEU A 14 18.31 -11.15 11.63
CA LEU A 14 19.34 -10.79 12.61
C LEU A 14 18.73 -10.02 13.79
N THR A 15 19.15 -10.38 15.00
CA THR A 15 18.76 -9.66 16.22
C THR A 15 19.78 -8.58 16.57
N ALA A 16 19.30 -7.41 16.98
CA ALA A 16 20.14 -6.34 17.51
C ALA A 16 20.54 -6.64 18.97
N LEU A 17 21.83 -6.59 19.25
CA LEU A 17 22.43 -6.73 20.58
C LEU A 17 23.41 -5.57 20.79
N ILE A 18 23.56 -5.12 22.04
CA ILE A 18 24.57 -4.12 22.40
C ILE A 18 25.68 -4.85 23.17
N GLU A 19 26.87 -4.89 22.58
CA GLU A 19 28.09 -5.44 23.19
C GLU A 19 29.15 -4.32 23.16
N ASP A 20 29.81 -4.02 24.29
CA ASP A 20 30.85 -2.98 24.40
C ASP A 20 30.47 -1.58 23.88
N ASN A 21 29.24 -1.12 24.16
CA ASN A 21 28.66 0.13 23.63
C ASN A 21 28.59 0.21 22.10
N LYS A 22 28.76 -0.91 21.40
CA LYS A 22 28.57 -1.04 19.95
C LYS A 22 27.31 -1.84 19.66
N LEU A 23 26.57 -1.41 18.65
CA LEU A 23 25.43 -2.15 18.16
C LEU A 23 25.91 -3.29 17.26
N GLN A 24 25.56 -4.52 17.60
CA GLN A 24 25.84 -5.71 16.81
C GLN A 24 24.56 -6.37 16.32
N ARG A 25 24.62 -6.98 15.13
CA ARG A 25 23.57 -7.84 14.58
C ARG A 25 24.03 -9.27 14.60
N THR A 26 23.30 -10.11 15.33
CA THR A 26 23.65 -11.50 15.53
C THR A 26 22.57 -12.43 14.99
N CYS A 27 22.97 -13.51 14.32
CA CYS A 27 22.10 -14.61 13.93
C CYS A 27 22.08 -15.67 15.03
N ARG A 28 20.89 -16.05 15.50
CA ARG A 28 20.73 -17.07 16.54
C ARG A 28 20.97 -18.50 16.04
N GLU A 29 20.80 -18.74 14.73
CA GLU A 29 20.88 -20.08 14.16
C GLU A 29 22.31 -20.50 13.80
N CYS A 30 23.08 -19.62 13.15
CA CYS A 30 24.43 -19.94 12.68
C CYS A 30 25.55 -19.17 13.41
N GLY A 31 25.20 -18.27 14.33
CA GLY A 31 26.18 -17.48 15.08
C GLY A 31 26.84 -16.33 14.30
N TYR A 32 26.38 -16.02 13.08
CA TYR A 32 26.88 -14.88 12.31
C TYR A 32 26.74 -13.56 13.10
N LYS A 33 27.79 -12.74 13.13
CA LYS A 33 27.83 -11.43 13.78
C LYS A 33 28.34 -10.36 12.80
N GLU A 34 27.72 -9.19 12.81
CA GLU A 34 28.21 -7.98 12.14
C GLU A 34 28.04 -6.75 13.06
N GLU A 35 28.95 -5.77 12.95
CA GLU A 35 28.78 -4.46 13.60
C GLU A 35 27.81 -3.61 12.77
N ASP A 36 26.85 -2.98 13.43
CA ASP A 36 25.86 -2.13 12.79
C ASP A 36 26.19 -0.66 13.06
N ALA A 37 26.22 0.16 12.01
CA ALA A 37 26.59 1.58 12.09
C ALA A 37 25.55 2.45 12.83
N GLY A 38 24.50 1.84 13.39
CA GLY A 38 23.40 2.53 14.06
C GLY A 38 22.29 2.96 13.09
N GLY A 39 21.25 3.58 13.64
CA GLY A 39 20.08 4.05 12.89
C GLY A 39 18.75 3.64 13.54
N LEU A 40 17.66 3.76 12.78
CA LEU A 40 16.31 3.42 13.25
C LEU A 40 16.14 1.89 13.31
N ILE A 41 16.16 1.32 14.52
CA ILE A 41 16.00 -0.12 14.75
C ILE A 41 14.53 -0.54 14.77
N HIS A 42 13.71 0.23 15.47
CA HIS A 42 12.29 -0.04 15.61
C HIS A 42 11.50 1.25 15.54
N GLU A 43 10.38 1.19 14.85
CA GLU A 43 9.42 2.28 14.70
C GLU A 43 8.03 1.68 14.89
N THR A 44 7.25 2.27 15.80
CA THR A 44 5.88 1.84 16.05
C THR A 44 4.93 2.93 15.55
N PHE A 45 4.02 2.57 14.66
CA PHE A 45 2.97 3.47 14.20
C PHE A 45 1.70 3.21 15.02
N ILE A 46 1.30 4.18 15.85
CA ILE A 46 0.13 4.06 16.74
C ILE A 46 -1.15 4.44 16.00
N ASN A 47 -1.08 5.42 15.09
CA ASN A 47 -2.19 5.88 14.28
C ASN A 47 -1.80 5.80 12.81
N GLU A 48 -1.85 4.59 12.24
CA GLU A 48 -1.74 4.45 10.80
C GLU A 48 -3.03 5.01 10.19
N LYS A 49 -3.02 6.30 9.82
CA LYS A 49 -3.97 6.77 8.81
C LYS A 49 -3.64 5.92 7.60
N VAL A 50 -4.50 4.97 7.27
CA VAL A 50 -4.41 4.12 6.08
C VAL A 50 -4.68 5.01 4.86
N SER A 51 -3.81 6.00 4.66
CA SER A 51 -3.91 7.03 3.64
C SER A 51 -3.70 6.43 2.25
N LYS A 52 -3.14 5.22 2.20
CA LYS A 52 -2.86 4.44 0.99
C LYS A 52 -3.56 3.07 0.97
N SER A 53 -4.63 2.84 1.75
CA SER A 53 -5.43 1.60 1.67
C SER A 53 -5.83 1.25 0.24
N HIS A 54 -6.15 2.27 -0.55
CA HIS A 54 -6.50 2.18 -1.96
C HIS A 54 -5.40 1.54 -2.83
N GLU A 55 -4.12 1.82 -2.54
CA GLU A 55 -2.99 1.25 -3.30
C GLU A 55 -2.81 -0.26 -3.01
N ILE A 56 -3.20 -0.71 -1.81
CA ILE A 56 -3.12 -2.12 -1.40
C ILE A 56 -4.33 -2.92 -1.90
N LEU A 57 -5.51 -2.27 -1.98
CA LEU A 57 -6.78 -2.93 -2.31
C LEU A 57 -7.05 -3.06 -3.81
N ILE A 58 -6.33 -2.33 -4.66
CA ILE A 58 -6.59 -2.28 -6.10
C ILE A 58 -5.45 -2.92 -6.87
N ASN A 59 -5.79 -3.94 -7.66
CA ASN A 59 -4.88 -4.62 -8.56
C ASN A 59 -5.41 -4.60 -10.01
N GLU A 60 -4.67 -5.21 -10.93
CA GLU A 60 -5.04 -5.28 -12.35
C GLU A 60 -6.34 -6.05 -12.63
N PHE A 61 -6.71 -7.00 -11.75
CA PHE A 61 -7.91 -7.84 -11.88
C PHE A 61 -9.16 -7.20 -11.28
N THR A 62 -9.01 -6.17 -10.44
CA THR A 62 -10.13 -5.55 -9.72
C THR A 62 -11.21 -5.06 -10.69
N ARG A 63 -10.85 -4.58 -11.88
CA ARG A 63 -11.83 -4.10 -12.90
C ARG A 63 -12.62 -5.21 -13.60
N GLN A 64 -12.13 -6.45 -13.52
CA GLN A 64 -12.73 -7.63 -14.15
C GLN A 64 -13.78 -8.28 -13.24
N GLU A 65 -13.76 -7.98 -11.93
CA GLU A 65 -14.69 -8.52 -10.95
C GLU A 65 -16.14 -8.07 -11.24
N PRO A 66 -17.04 -8.99 -11.66
CA PRO A 66 -18.40 -8.63 -12.06
C PRO A 66 -19.29 -8.17 -10.89
N THR A 67 -18.92 -8.56 -9.67
CA THR A 67 -19.68 -8.32 -8.44
C THR A 67 -19.41 -6.95 -7.84
N LEU A 68 -18.39 -6.22 -8.33
CA LEU A 68 -18.06 -4.92 -7.78
C LEU A 68 -19.18 -3.90 -8.04
N PRO A 69 -19.57 -3.15 -7.00
CA PRO A 69 -20.58 -2.12 -7.15
C PRO A 69 -20.03 -0.98 -8.02
N TYR A 70 -20.90 -0.44 -8.86
CA TYR A 70 -20.56 0.63 -9.79
C TYR A 70 -21.63 1.72 -9.80
N LYS A 71 -21.21 2.89 -10.26
CA LYS A 71 -22.04 4.08 -10.46
C LYS A 71 -22.07 4.45 -11.93
N ARG A 72 -23.20 5.00 -12.38
CA ARG A 72 -23.44 5.47 -13.77
C ARG A 72 -23.48 6.99 -13.91
N ASP A 73 -23.52 7.69 -12.78
CA ASP A 73 -23.69 9.13 -12.64
C ASP A 73 -22.37 9.90 -12.50
N LEU A 74 -21.27 9.20 -12.20
CA LEU A 74 -19.97 9.81 -11.93
C LEU A 74 -19.15 10.00 -13.22
N LYS A 75 -18.71 11.24 -13.48
CA LYS A 75 -17.78 11.53 -14.59
C LYS A 75 -16.35 11.13 -14.22
N CYS A 76 -15.65 10.52 -15.16
CA CYS A 76 -14.22 10.23 -15.01
C CYS A 76 -13.43 11.56 -14.98
N PRO A 77 -12.46 11.74 -14.06
CA PRO A 77 -11.64 12.96 -14.02
C PRO A 77 -10.68 13.07 -15.21
N ASN A 78 -10.41 11.96 -15.91
CA ASN A 78 -9.67 12.00 -17.17
C ASN A 78 -10.58 12.60 -18.27
N SER A 79 -10.27 13.83 -18.70
CA SER A 79 -11.03 14.52 -19.75
C SER A 79 -11.01 13.80 -21.10
N LYS A 80 -9.95 13.02 -21.36
CA LYS A 80 -9.79 12.22 -22.59
C LYS A 80 -10.46 10.85 -22.51
N CYS A 81 -11.15 10.54 -21.40
CA CYS A 81 -11.84 9.27 -21.26
C CYS A 81 -12.97 9.15 -22.30
N ASP A 82 -13.07 7.98 -22.91
CA ASP A 82 -14.09 7.67 -23.91
C ASP A 82 -15.53 7.82 -23.36
N SER A 83 -15.73 7.63 -22.04
CA SER A 83 -17.02 7.90 -21.37
C SER A 83 -17.41 9.38 -21.33
N ASN A 84 -16.44 10.28 -21.50
CA ASN A 84 -16.64 11.72 -21.50
C ASN A 84 -16.74 12.27 -22.94
N MET A 85 -15.98 11.70 -23.88
CA MET A 85 -15.89 12.20 -25.27
C MET A 85 -16.84 11.49 -26.24
N LYS A 86 -16.95 10.16 -26.16
CA LYS A 86 -17.64 9.33 -27.17
C LYS A 86 -19.05 8.89 -26.75
N GLY A 87 -19.56 9.40 -25.63
CA GLY A 87 -20.89 9.06 -25.13
C GLY A 87 -21.03 7.62 -24.59
N LEU A 88 -19.91 6.92 -24.36
CA LEU A 88 -19.91 5.59 -23.75
C LEU A 88 -20.48 5.64 -22.32
N GLU A 89 -21.02 4.51 -21.86
CA GLU A 89 -21.60 4.39 -20.53
C GLU A 89 -20.57 4.77 -19.46
N LYS A 90 -20.95 5.70 -18.57
CA LYS A 90 -20.11 6.19 -17.47
C LYS A 90 -20.08 5.17 -16.33
N LYS A 91 -19.47 4.01 -16.55
CA LYS A 91 -19.32 2.99 -15.51
C LYS A 91 -18.08 3.26 -14.66
N VAL A 92 -18.29 3.54 -13.38
CA VAL A 92 -17.23 3.76 -12.39
C VAL A 92 -17.44 2.82 -11.21
N TYR A 93 -16.51 1.88 -11.00
CA TYR A 93 -16.50 1.03 -9.81
C TYR A 93 -16.07 1.83 -8.60
N TYR A 94 -16.60 1.47 -7.42
CA TYR A 94 -16.17 2.09 -6.18
C TYR A 94 -15.92 1.06 -5.09
N LEU A 95 -14.85 1.27 -4.32
CA LEU A 95 -14.49 0.39 -3.20
C LEU A 95 -14.36 1.23 -1.93
N LYS A 96 -14.97 0.76 -0.85
CA LYS A 96 -14.86 1.41 0.45
C LYS A 96 -13.51 1.05 1.08
N THR A 97 -12.70 2.05 1.36
CA THR A 97 -11.30 1.88 1.79
C THR A 97 -11.06 2.27 3.24
N ASP A 98 -11.97 3.08 3.80
CA ASP A 98 -11.99 3.46 5.21
C ASP A 98 -13.44 3.45 5.71
N TYR A 99 -13.72 2.62 6.72
CA TYR A 99 -15.06 2.50 7.26
C TYR A 99 -15.47 3.66 8.15
N ASN A 100 -14.51 4.26 8.84
CA ASN A 100 -14.75 5.31 9.82
C ASN A 100 -14.87 6.66 9.12
N ASP A 101 -13.93 6.96 8.22
CA ASP A 101 -13.90 8.24 7.49
C ASP A 101 -14.73 8.22 6.19
N MET A 102 -15.43 7.10 5.93
CA MET A 102 -16.22 6.89 4.71
C MET A 102 -15.44 7.23 3.42
N LYS A 103 -14.17 6.82 3.35
CA LYS A 103 -13.34 7.03 2.15
C LYS A 103 -13.61 5.95 1.12
N PHE A 104 -13.58 6.36 -0.15
CA PHE A 104 -13.82 5.49 -1.29
C PHE A 104 -12.74 5.62 -2.36
N ALA A 105 -12.34 4.49 -2.93
CA ALA A 105 -11.68 4.40 -4.21
C ALA A 105 -12.72 4.44 -5.34
N TYR A 106 -12.35 5.03 -6.46
CA TYR A 106 -13.11 5.03 -7.69
C TYR A 106 -12.21 4.57 -8.85
N LEU A 107 -12.70 3.61 -9.63
CA LEU A 107 -11.99 3.06 -10.79
C LEU A 107 -12.87 3.24 -12.03
N CYS A 108 -12.35 3.88 -13.07
CA CYS A 108 -13.06 3.95 -14.33
C CYS A 108 -13.08 2.58 -15.02
N ALA A 109 -14.21 2.16 -15.58
CA ALA A 109 -14.27 0.94 -16.39
C ALA A 109 -13.74 1.14 -17.81
N ASN A 110 -13.69 2.38 -18.30
CA ASN A 110 -13.35 2.72 -19.69
C ASN A 110 -11.91 3.23 -19.88
N CYS A 111 -11.17 3.47 -18.80
CA CYS A 111 -9.75 3.81 -18.83
C CYS A 111 -9.08 3.41 -17.50
N ASP A 112 -7.76 3.44 -17.42
CA ASP A 112 -7.00 3.05 -16.20
C ASP A 112 -7.01 4.10 -15.08
N GLN A 113 -7.84 5.15 -15.21
CA GLN A 113 -7.89 6.21 -14.21
C GLN A 113 -8.51 5.71 -12.91
N THR A 114 -7.76 5.91 -11.83
CA THR A 114 -8.17 5.62 -10.45
C THR A 114 -8.08 6.89 -9.61
N TRP A 115 -9.01 7.11 -8.69
CA TRP A 115 -8.97 8.27 -7.78
C TRP A 115 -9.68 7.97 -6.47
N THR A 116 -9.47 8.82 -5.47
CA THR A 116 -10.08 8.67 -4.14
C THR A 116 -11.08 9.79 -3.87
N SER A 117 -12.02 9.55 -2.96
CA SER A 117 -12.82 10.62 -2.37
C SER A 117 -11.87 11.60 -1.68
N ARG A 118 -11.95 12.89 -2.03
CA ARG A 118 -11.09 13.90 -1.39
C ARG A 118 -11.30 13.86 0.13
N PRO A 119 -10.22 13.93 0.93
CA PRO A 119 -10.39 14.23 2.34
C PRO A 119 -11.08 15.59 2.44
N ARG A 120 -12.18 15.64 3.19
CA ARG A 120 -12.85 16.89 3.51
C ARG A 120 -12.01 17.67 4.53
#